data_AF-A0A0Q6GQ85-F1
#
_entry.id   AF-A0A0Q6GQ85-F1
#
_cell.length_a   1.000
_cell.length_b   1.000
_cell.length_c   1.000
_cell.angle_alpha   90.00
_cell.angle_beta   90.00
_cell.angle_gamma   90.00
#
_symmetry.space_group_name_H-M   'P 1'
#
loop_
_entity.id
_entity.type
_entity.pdbx_description
1 polymer ?
#
loop_
_entity_poly.entity_id
_entity_poly.type
_entity_poly.pdbx_seq_one_letter_code
_entity_poly.pdbx_strand_id
1 'polypeptide(L)'
;MLTGGCSTGVAGTPVAELWDPCTIPSEAIEAAGVDPTVVDVRSVGLEDNKWRYCTFRQDWFYLTVLSTGNSLDEIRSSQNARQIVDWPIEGRTAISYFEENATTGLSCFTSFEVAQGAVEFEVSRAGDARSTGDACELSRSIADALNHAVPQ
;
A
#
# COMPACT_ATOMS: atom_id res chain seq x y z
N MET A 1 22.46 9.91 51.34
CA MET A 1 22.51 10.78 50.14
C MET A 1 23.65 10.25 49.29
N LEU A 2 23.52 9.74 48.06
CA LEU A 2 22.46 9.69 47.06
C LEU A 2 22.62 8.36 46.29
N THR A 3 21.50 7.74 45.93
CA THR A 3 21.36 6.59 45.04
C THR A 3 21.72 6.96 43.60
N GLY A 4 22.69 6.27 42.99
CA GLY A 4 22.96 6.33 41.55
C GLY A 4 22.31 5.14 40.85
N GLY A 5 21.11 5.34 40.30
CA GLY A 5 20.39 4.32 39.55
C GLY A 5 20.99 4.13 38.16
N CYS A 6 21.31 2.88 37.79
CA CYS A 6 21.57 2.50 36.41
C CYS A 6 20.24 2.51 35.66
N SER A 7 20.04 3.51 34.81
CA SER A 7 19.02 3.47 33.77
C SER A 7 19.40 2.38 32.77
N THR A 8 18.73 1.23 32.85
CA THR A 8 18.64 0.29 31.74
C THR A 8 17.90 1.00 30.61
N GLY A 9 18.65 1.56 29.66
CA GLY A 9 18.07 2.00 28.39
C GLY A 9 17.45 0.80 27.72
N VAL A 10 16.14 0.83 27.54
CA VAL A 10 15.47 -0.08 26.61
C VAL A 10 16.02 0.30 25.24
N ALA A 11 16.96 -0.49 24.73
CA ALA A 11 17.34 -0.42 23.33
C ALA A 11 16.12 -0.89 22.54
N GLY A 12 15.27 0.06 22.14
CA GLY A 12 14.28 -0.21 21.10
C GLY A 12 15.05 -0.65 19.87
N THR A 13 14.84 -1.89 19.43
CA THR A 13 15.29 -2.33 18.11
C THR A 13 14.79 -1.30 17.10
N PRO A 14 15.63 -0.73 16.21
CA PRO A 14 15.14 0.14 15.16
C PRO A 14 14.11 -0.65 14.37
N VAL A 15 12.84 -0.27 14.45
CA VAL A 15 11.85 -0.80 13.53
C VAL A 15 12.23 -0.23 12.17
N ALA A 16 12.46 -1.09 11.18
CA ALA A 16 12.84 -0.65 9.85
C ALA A 16 11.78 0.34 9.33
N GLU A 17 12.23 1.46 8.78
CA GLU A 17 11.34 2.53 8.34
C GLU A 17 10.65 2.09 7.04
N LEU A 18 9.31 1.99 7.08
CA LEU A 18 8.52 1.69 5.88
C LEU A 18 8.82 2.69 4.77
N TRP A 19 8.92 2.17 3.55
CA TRP A 19 9.11 2.99 2.36
C TRP A 19 7.95 3.97 2.19
N ASP A 20 8.25 5.18 1.71
CA ASP A 20 7.27 6.23 1.51
C ASP A 20 6.70 6.20 0.08
N PRO A 21 5.42 5.83 -0.11
CA PRO A 21 4.83 5.76 -1.45
C PRO A 21 4.68 7.12 -2.14
N CYS A 22 4.74 8.23 -1.40
CA CYS A 22 4.74 9.57 -2.00
C CYS A 22 6.08 9.93 -2.65
N THR A 23 7.10 9.07 -2.55
CA THR A 23 8.39 9.25 -3.24
C THR A 23 8.42 8.67 -4.65
N ILE A 24 7.33 8.02 -5.10
CA ILE A 24 7.20 7.59 -6.50
C ILE A 24 7.28 8.84 -7.40
N PRO A 25 8.13 8.84 -8.44
CA PRO A 25 8.24 9.98 -9.34
C PRO A 25 6.91 10.25 -10.06
N SER A 26 6.54 11.53 -10.20
CA SER A 26 5.30 11.93 -10.87
C SER A 26 5.22 11.40 -12.30
N GLU A 27 6.35 11.34 -13.02
CA GLU A 27 6.43 10.81 -14.37
C GLU A 27 6.10 9.31 -14.45
N ALA A 28 6.40 8.55 -13.39
CA ALA A 28 6.04 7.13 -13.31
C ALA A 28 4.54 6.96 -13.05
N ILE A 29 3.96 7.81 -12.18
CA ILE A 29 2.52 7.85 -11.93
C ILE A 29 1.75 8.23 -13.20
N GLU A 30 2.21 9.27 -13.93
CA GLU A 30 1.62 9.69 -15.21
C GLU A 30 1.74 8.60 -16.28
N ALA A 31 2.90 7.93 -16.37
CA ALA A 31 3.11 6.82 -17.31
C ALA A 31 2.20 5.62 -17.00
N ALA A 32 1.80 5.44 -15.74
CA ALA A 32 0.79 4.46 -15.32
C ALA A 32 -0.66 4.90 -15.62
N GLY A 33 -0.86 6.08 -16.22
CA GLY A 33 -2.17 6.61 -16.59
C GLY A 33 -2.94 7.27 -15.43
N VAL A 34 -2.22 7.71 -14.40
CA VAL A 34 -2.79 8.29 -13.18
C VAL A 34 -2.35 9.75 -13.08
N ASP A 35 -3.27 10.66 -12.74
CA ASP A 35 -2.92 12.03 -12.37
C ASP A 35 -2.05 12.02 -11.09
N PRO A 36 -0.81 12.57 -11.12
CA PRO A 36 0.13 12.51 -10.02
C PRO A 36 -0.23 13.45 -8.86
N THR A 37 -1.32 14.22 -8.96
CA THR A 37 -1.78 15.10 -7.89
C THR A 37 -2.21 14.29 -6.68
N VAL A 38 -1.41 14.38 -5.63
CA VAL A 38 -1.69 13.75 -4.33
C VAL A 38 -2.83 14.49 -3.63
N VAL A 39 -3.83 13.74 -3.16
CA VAL A 39 -5.02 14.28 -2.47
C VAL A 39 -5.11 13.89 -1.00
N ASP A 40 -4.43 12.82 -0.59
CA ASP A 40 -4.29 12.43 0.81
C ASP A 40 -2.94 11.76 1.04
N VAL A 41 -2.33 12.06 2.18
CA VAL A 41 -1.09 11.46 2.65
C VAL A 41 -1.27 11.14 4.10
N ARG A 42 -0.98 9.90 4.49
CA ARG A 42 -1.00 9.52 5.89
C ARG A 42 0.13 8.56 6.21
N SER A 43 0.72 8.81 7.37
CA SER A 43 1.62 7.90 8.05
C SER A 43 1.03 7.66 9.43
N VAL A 44 0.64 6.42 9.74
CA VAL A 44 0.15 6.07 11.07
C VAL A 44 1.25 5.36 11.84
N GLY A 45 1.61 5.97 12.98
CA GLY A 45 2.52 5.41 13.96
C GLY A 45 3.97 5.44 13.53
N LEU A 46 4.67 6.54 13.77
CA LEU A 46 6.14 6.51 13.85
C LEU A 46 6.63 5.60 15.00
N GLU A 47 5.75 5.27 15.96
CA GLU A 47 5.99 4.30 17.02
C GLU A 47 5.41 2.89 16.72
N ASP A 48 4.45 2.76 15.78
CA ASP A 48 3.73 1.51 15.52
C ASP A 48 3.97 0.91 14.11
N ASN A 49 4.60 1.65 13.17
CA ASN A 49 5.03 1.22 11.83
C ASN A 49 4.07 0.27 11.09
N LYS A 50 2.76 0.50 11.16
CA LYS A 50 1.79 -0.41 10.55
C LYS A 50 1.61 -0.16 9.06
N TRP A 51 1.57 1.11 8.63
CA TRP A 51 1.46 1.45 7.21
C TRP A 51 1.75 2.93 6.91
N ARG A 52 2.22 3.21 5.69
CA ARG A 52 2.32 4.54 5.05
C ARG A 52 1.55 4.51 3.74
N TYR A 53 0.85 5.59 3.36
CA TYR A 53 0.20 5.64 2.06
C TYR A 53 0.23 7.02 1.38
N CYS A 54 0.10 6.98 0.06
CA CYS A 54 -0.16 8.12 -0.81
C CYS A 54 -1.41 7.86 -1.66
N THR A 55 -2.35 8.80 -1.69
CA THR A 55 -3.59 8.67 -2.46
C THR A 55 -3.69 9.70 -3.57
N PHE A 56 -4.11 9.24 -4.75
CA PHE A 56 -4.30 10.01 -5.97
C PHE A 56 -5.79 9.93 -6.39
N ARG A 57 -6.42 11.08 -6.67
CA ARG A 57 -7.82 11.14 -7.12
C ARG A 57 -7.89 11.07 -8.64
N GLN A 58 -8.61 10.08 -9.16
CA GLN A 58 -8.95 9.95 -10.59
C GLN A 58 -10.45 10.08 -10.78
N ASP A 59 -10.91 10.36 -11.99
CA ASP A 59 -12.31 10.65 -12.34
C ASP A 59 -13.36 9.80 -11.61
N TRP A 60 -13.25 8.47 -11.65
CA TRP A 60 -14.19 7.53 -11.02
C TRP A 60 -13.60 6.70 -9.86
N PHE A 61 -12.28 6.77 -9.62
CA PHE A 61 -11.59 5.96 -8.61
C PHE A 61 -10.54 6.75 -7.81
N TYR A 62 -10.15 6.21 -6.67
CA TYR A 62 -8.92 6.57 -5.98
C TYR A 62 -7.88 5.47 -6.19
N LEU A 63 -6.65 5.86 -6.47
CA LEU A 63 -5.50 4.98 -6.29
C LEU A 63 -4.88 5.32 -4.93
N THR A 64 -4.78 4.34 -4.04
CA THR A 64 -3.96 4.45 -2.83
C THR A 64 -2.81 3.47 -2.94
N VAL A 65 -1.57 3.97 -2.90
CA VAL A 65 -0.38 3.12 -2.80
C VAL A 65 0.04 3.07 -1.35
N LEU A 66 0.16 1.87 -0.79
CA LEU A 66 0.47 1.62 0.61
C LEU A 66 1.79 0.86 0.73
N SER A 67 2.57 1.19 1.76
CA SER A 67 3.65 0.35 2.29
C SER A 67 3.26 -0.15 3.66
N THR A 68 3.45 -1.44 3.92
CA THR A 68 3.11 -2.11 5.17
C THR A 68 4.24 -3.02 5.62
N GLY A 69 4.34 -3.21 6.94
CA GLY A 69 5.24 -4.20 7.54
C GLY A 69 4.71 -5.63 7.48
N ASN A 70 3.45 -5.82 7.08
CA ASN A 70 2.86 -7.14 6.92
C ASN A 70 3.49 -7.88 5.73
N SER A 71 3.78 -9.15 5.92
CA SER A 71 4.17 -10.07 4.84
C SER A 71 2.99 -10.35 3.90
N LEU A 72 3.30 -10.77 2.67
CA LEU A 72 2.29 -11.17 1.70
C LEU A 72 1.43 -12.35 2.17
N ASP A 73 2.02 -13.26 2.97
CA ASP A 73 1.32 -14.40 3.57
C ASP A 73 0.33 -13.98 4.66
N GLU A 74 0.67 -12.96 5.46
CA GLU A 74 -0.25 -12.38 6.44
C GLU A 74 -1.43 -11.69 5.74
N ILE A 75 -1.18 -10.95 4.65
CA ILE A 75 -2.23 -10.36 3.82
C ILE A 75 -3.12 -11.46 3.23
N ARG A 76 -2.52 -12.52 2.65
CA ARG A 76 -3.27 -13.65 2.08
C ARG A 76 -4.13 -14.37 3.13
N SER A 77 -3.67 -14.44 4.37
CA SER A 77 -4.37 -15.09 5.48
C SER A 77 -5.39 -14.18 6.18
N SER A 78 -5.48 -12.92 5.77
CA SER A 78 -6.42 -11.94 6.32
C SER A 78 -7.87 -12.38 6.08
N GLN A 79 -8.72 -12.22 7.10
CA GLN A 79 -10.15 -12.44 6.95
C GLN A 79 -10.84 -11.36 6.10
N ASN A 80 -10.18 -10.23 5.86
CA ASN A 80 -10.69 -9.14 5.03
C ASN A 80 -10.44 -9.38 3.54
N ALA A 81 -9.35 -10.09 3.21
CA ALA A 81 -9.00 -10.41 1.84
C ALA A 81 -9.94 -11.50 1.27
N ARG A 82 -10.64 -11.18 0.18
CA ARG A 82 -11.60 -12.06 -0.49
C ARG A 82 -11.20 -12.32 -1.93
N GLN A 83 -11.55 -13.52 -2.42
CA GLN A 83 -11.32 -13.95 -3.82
C GLN A 83 -9.87 -13.73 -4.26
N ILE A 84 -8.93 -14.12 -3.41
CA ILE A 84 -7.50 -13.95 -3.65
C ILE A 84 -7.09 -14.77 -4.86
N VAL A 85 -6.38 -14.13 -5.79
CA VAL A 85 -5.76 -14.77 -6.95
C VAL A 85 -4.28 -14.41 -7.00
N ASP A 86 -3.46 -15.33 -7.49
CA ASP A 86 -2.05 -15.05 -7.77
C ASP A 86 -1.98 -14.14 -9.01
N TRP A 87 -1.13 -13.12 -8.96
CA TRP A 87 -0.86 -12.23 -10.08
C TRP A 87 0.65 -12.15 -10.31
N PRO A 88 1.18 -12.63 -11.44
CA PRO A 88 2.60 -12.54 -11.70
C PRO A 88 2.97 -11.10 -12.09
N ILE A 89 3.85 -10.48 -11.31
CA ILE A 89 4.53 -9.23 -11.66
C ILE A 89 6.00 -9.57 -11.91
N GLU A 90 6.64 -8.93 -12.87
CA GLU A 90 8.03 -9.24 -13.22
C GLU A 90 8.95 -9.19 -11.98
N GLY A 91 9.56 -10.33 -11.66
CA GLY A 91 10.48 -10.47 -10.54
C GLY A 91 9.83 -10.56 -9.15
N ARG A 92 8.49 -10.62 -9.05
CA ARG A 92 7.78 -10.60 -7.77
C ARG A 92 6.70 -11.65 -7.61
N THR A 93 6.51 -12.07 -6.36
CA THR A 93 5.29 -12.73 -5.92
C THR A 93 4.25 -11.65 -5.62
N ALA A 94 3.12 -11.68 -6.34
CA ALA A 94 2.00 -10.78 -6.07
C ALA A 94 0.67 -11.54 -5.99
N ILE A 95 -0.28 -10.92 -5.30
CA ILE A 95 -1.67 -11.36 -5.22
C ILE A 95 -2.59 -10.20 -5.55
N SER A 96 -3.79 -10.53 -6.01
CA SER A 96 -4.87 -9.57 -6.18
C SER A 96 -6.13 -10.09 -5.48
N TYR A 97 -6.84 -9.20 -4.80
CA TYR A 97 -7.97 -9.57 -3.94
C TYR A 97 -8.90 -8.38 -3.72
N PHE A 98 -10.10 -8.66 -3.24
CA PHE A 98 -11.03 -7.64 -2.79
C PHE A 98 -10.96 -7.46 -1.27
N GLU A 99 -11.14 -6.24 -0.82
CA GLU A 99 -11.55 -5.96 0.57
C GLU A 99 -12.79 -5.07 0.57
N GLU A 100 -13.63 -5.24 1.59
CA GLU A 100 -14.79 -4.38 1.82
C GLU A 100 -14.52 -3.47 3.01
N ASN A 101 -14.62 -2.17 2.78
CA ASN A 101 -14.46 -1.14 3.79
C ASN A 101 -15.79 -0.42 4.00
N ALA A 102 -16.13 -0.15 5.26
CA ALA A 102 -17.40 0.52 5.60
C ALA A 102 -17.55 1.94 5.00
N THR A 103 -16.43 2.60 4.69
CA THR A 103 -16.38 3.98 4.16
C THR A 103 -16.20 4.01 2.65
N THR A 104 -15.29 3.21 2.08
CA THR A 104 -14.97 3.22 0.65
C THR A 104 -15.71 2.15 -0.16
N GLY A 105 -16.40 1.22 0.52
CA GLY A 105 -17.09 0.10 -0.11
C GLY A 105 -16.13 -0.99 -0.55
N LEU A 106 -16.45 -1.68 -1.64
CA LEU A 106 -15.61 -2.72 -2.22
C LEU A 106 -14.43 -2.09 -2.96
N SER A 107 -13.22 -2.37 -2.49
CA SER A 107 -11.96 -2.01 -3.14
C SER A 107 -11.29 -3.25 -3.72
N CYS A 108 -10.46 -3.06 -4.75
CA CYS A 108 -9.55 -4.11 -5.19
C CYS A 108 -8.10 -3.74 -4.90
N PHE A 109 -7.35 -4.72 -4.45
CA PHE A 109 -5.94 -4.63 -4.12
C PHE A 109 -5.13 -5.49 -5.07
N THR A 110 -3.92 -5.04 -5.36
CA THR A 110 -2.82 -5.85 -5.88
C THR A 110 -1.63 -5.58 -4.98
N SER A 111 -1.09 -6.62 -4.37
CA SER A 111 -0.06 -6.51 -3.35
C SER A 111 1.09 -7.43 -3.70
N PHE A 112 2.32 -6.96 -3.50
CA PHE A 112 3.52 -7.78 -3.70
C PHE A 112 4.51 -7.60 -2.57
N GLU A 113 5.35 -8.61 -2.41
CA GLU A 113 6.38 -8.65 -1.39
C GLU A 113 7.51 -7.66 -1.70
N VAL A 114 8.00 -7.02 -0.65
CA VAL A 114 9.23 -6.20 -0.62
C VAL A 114 10.04 -6.58 0.61
N ALA A 115 11.32 -6.22 0.66
CA ALA A 115 12.22 -6.61 1.76
C ALA A 115 11.72 -6.30 3.19
N GLN A 116 10.83 -5.31 3.35
CA GLN A 116 10.33 -4.84 4.64
C GLN A 116 8.86 -5.19 4.91
N GLY A 117 8.24 -6.05 4.08
CA GLY A 117 6.84 -6.42 4.18
C GLY A 117 6.18 -6.49 2.80
N ALA A 118 5.23 -5.61 2.54
CA ALA A 118 4.54 -5.55 1.26
C ALA A 118 4.26 -4.11 0.81
N VAL A 119 4.07 -3.97 -0.50
CA VAL A 119 3.47 -2.79 -1.12
C VAL A 119 2.12 -3.20 -1.69
N GLU A 120 1.10 -2.38 -1.45
CA GLU A 120 -0.29 -2.64 -1.84
C GLU A 120 -0.80 -1.49 -2.72
N PHE A 121 -1.50 -1.84 -3.80
CA PHE A 121 -2.13 -0.90 -4.73
C PHE A 121 -3.65 -1.06 -4.62
N GLU A 122 -4.27 -0.17 -3.87
CA GLU A 122 -5.72 -0.13 -3.72
C GLU A 122 -6.35 0.73 -4.82
N VAL A 123 -7.31 0.16 -5.53
CA VAL A 123 -8.27 0.89 -6.37
C VAL A 123 -9.63 0.82 -5.70
N SER A 124 -10.11 1.98 -5.26
CA SER A 124 -11.43 2.13 -4.63
C SER A 124 -12.29 3.13 -5.40
N ARG A 125 -13.61 3.01 -5.29
CA ARG A 125 -14.54 3.88 -6.02
C ARG A 125 -14.54 5.29 -5.43
N ALA A 126 -14.50 6.31 -6.28
CA ALA A 126 -14.56 7.70 -5.83
C ALA A 126 -16.00 8.19 -5.59
N GLY A 127 -16.52 7.91 -4.39
CA GLY A 127 -17.89 8.28 -4.01
C GLY A 127 -18.93 7.59 -4.90
N ASP A 128 -19.96 8.33 -5.34
CA ASP A 128 -21.01 7.79 -6.19
C ASP A 128 -20.65 7.77 -7.70
N ALA A 129 -19.43 8.15 -8.08
CA ALA A 129 -18.99 8.20 -9.47
C ALA A 129 -19.21 6.85 -10.17
N ARG A 130 -19.81 6.82 -11.38
CA ARG A 130 -20.04 5.57 -12.09
C ARG A 130 -18.69 4.95 -12.46
N SER A 131 -18.46 3.69 -12.05
CA SER A 131 -17.28 2.96 -12.51
C SER A 131 -17.30 2.83 -14.04
N THR A 132 -16.15 3.09 -14.66
CA THR A 132 -15.96 2.92 -16.11
C THR A 132 -15.04 1.74 -16.43
N GLY A 133 -14.59 0.97 -15.44
CA GLY A 133 -13.69 -0.18 -15.61
C GLY A 133 -13.72 -1.17 -14.44
N ASP A 134 -12.94 -2.24 -14.55
CA ASP A 134 -12.75 -3.20 -13.47
C ASP A 134 -11.64 -2.73 -12.52
N ALA A 135 -11.94 -2.67 -11.22
CA ALA A 135 -10.99 -2.17 -10.22
C ALA A 135 -9.76 -3.08 -10.06
N CYS A 136 -9.92 -4.39 -10.23
CA CYS A 136 -8.80 -5.33 -10.12
C CYS A 136 -7.91 -5.31 -11.34
N GLU A 137 -8.48 -5.28 -12.55
CA GLU A 137 -7.71 -5.09 -13.77
C GLU A 137 -6.88 -3.80 -13.71
N LEU A 138 -7.49 -2.73 -13.21
CA LEU A 138 -6.81 -1.44 -13.06
C LEU A 138 -5.72 -1.48 -11.97
N SER A 139 -6.00 -2.03 -10.80
CA SER A 139 -5.03 -2.19 -9.72
C SER A 139 -3.81 -3.00 -10.17
N ARG A 140 -4.03 -4.10 -10.89
CA ARG A 140 -2.96 -4.94 -11.45
C ARG A 140 -2.13 -4.20 -12.48
N SER A 141 -2.79 -3.54 -13.44
CA SER A 141 -2.11 -2.78 -14.48
C SER A 141 -1.24 -1.66 -13.91
N ILE A 142 -1.72 -0.98 -12.86
CA ILE A 142 -0.95 0.08 -12.18
C ILE A 142 0.22 -0.53 -11.40
N ALA A 143 0.01 -1.64 -10.68
CA ALA A 143 1.08 -2.33 -9.95
C ALA A 143 2.19 -2.82 -10.89
N ASP A 144 1.83 -3.37 -12.05
CA ASP A 144 2.77 -3.77 -13.10
C ASP A 144 3.58 -2.57 -13.62
N ALA A 145 2.89 -1.48 -13.95
CA ALA A 145 3.53 -0.26 -14.46
C ALA A 145 4.49 0.37 -13.45
N LEU A 146 4.13 0.37 -12.16
CA LEU A 146 4.91 0.99 -11.09
C LEU A 146 5.94 0.05 -10.45
N ASN A 147 6.03 -1.20 -10.88
CA ASN A 147 6.97 -2.21 -10.34
C ASN A 147 8.44 -1.73 -10.29
N HIS A 148 8.85 -0.91 -11.26
CA HIS A 148 10.21 -0.37 -11.35
C HIS A 148 10.45 0.84 -10.43
N ALA A 149 9.38 1.49 -9.95
CA ALA A 149 9.42 2.71 -9.15
C ALA A 149 9.21 2.45 -7.65
N VAL A 150 9.09 1.18 -7.25
CA VAL A 150 8.91 0.73 -5.87
C VAL A 150 10.12 -0.09 -5.38
N PRO A 151 10.34 -0.21 -4.05
CA PRO A 151 11.44 -0.99 -3.48
C PRO A 151 11.36 -2.44 -3.91
N GLN A 152 12.51 -3.06 -4.16
CA GLN A 152 12.60 -4.49 -4.49
C GLN A 152 12.43 -5.34 -3.23
#